data_AF-A0A1R3K882-F1
#
_entry.id   AF-A0A1R3K882-F1
#
_cell.length_a   1.000
_cell.length_b   1.000
_cell.length_c   1.000
_cell.angle_alpha   90.00
_cell.angle_beta   90.00
_cell.angle_gamma   90.00
#
_symmetry.space_group_name_H-M   'P 1'
#
loop_
_entity.id
_entity.type
_entity.pdbx_description
1 polymer ?
#
loop_
_entity_poly.entity_id
_entity_poly.type
_entity_poly.pdbx_seq_one_letter_code
_entity_poly.pdbx_strand_id
1 'polypeptide(L)' 'MESTRDVAAAAKIGKILGERLLLKEIPAVAVILDREQKYHGKVKAVIDSLREAGVKLL' A
#
# COMPACT_ATOMS: atom_id res chain seq x y z
N MET A 1 8.48 -21.30 6.30
CA MET A 1 7.12 -20.76 6.50
C MET A 1 7.20 -19.26 6.27
N GLU A 2 6.65 -18.74 5.17
CA GLU A 2 6.53 -17.29 5.00
C GLU A 2 5.43 -16.77 5.94
N SER A 3 5.74 -15.74 6.73
CA SER A 3 4.83 -15.21 7.74
C SER A 3 3.92 -14.17 7.10
N THR A 4 2.60 -14.36 7.14
CA THR A 4 1.64 -13.41 6.54
C THR A 4 1.50 -12.11 7.33
N ARG A 5 2.15 -12.01 8.49
CA ARG A 5 2.04 -10.88 9.44
C ARG A 5 3.29 -10.00 9.45
N ASP A 6 4.17 -10.10 8.47
CA ASP A 6 5.38 -9.30 8.39
C ASP A 6 5.23 -8.08 7.45
N VAL A 7 6.28 -7.28 7.39
CA VAL A 7 6.34 -6.08 6.54
C VAL A 7 6.44 -6.46 5.05
N ALA A 8 7.08 -7.60 4.75
CA ALA A 8 7.22 -8.10 3.39
C ALA A 8 5.87 -8.51 2.77
N ALA A 9 5.00 -9.17 3.55
CA ALA A 9 3.64 -9.49 3.12
C ALA A 9 2.81 -8.23 2.88
N ALA A 10 2.94 -7.22 3.74
CA ALA A 10 2.26 -5.93 3.57
C ALA A 10 2.69 -5.23 2.25
N ALA A 11 3.99 -5.25 1.93
CA ALA A 11 4.50 -4.73 0.66
C ALA A 11 3.96 -5.51 -0.55
N LYS A 12 3.97 -6.86 -0.49
CA LYS A 12 3.38 -7.72 -1.54
C LYS A 12 1.91 -7.37 -1.80
N ILE A 13 1.11 -7.15 -0.74
CA ILE A 13 -0.29 -6.75 -0.87
C ILE A 13 -0.42 -5.36 -1.51
N GLY A 14 0.36 -4.38 -1.06
CA GLY A 14 0.34 -3.02 -1.61
C GLY A 14 0.64 -2.99 -3.11
N LYS A 15 1.61 -3.81 -3.56
CA LYS A 15 1.92 -3.96 -4.99
C LYS A 15 0.75 -4.54 -5.80
N ILE A 16 0.17 -5.65 -5.34
CA ILE A 16 -0.98 -6.29 -6.01
C ILE A 16 -2.17 -5.32 -6.08
N LEU A 17 -2.38 -4.55 -5.02
CA LEU A 17 -3.43 -3.54 -4.98
C LEU A 17 -3.17 -2.44 -6.01
N GLY A 18 -1.95 -1.92 -6.10
CA GLY A 18 -1.56 -0.91 -7.08
C GLY A 18 -1.76 -1.37 -8.52
N GLU A 19 -1.32 -2.58 -8.86
CA GLU A 19 -1.52 -3.17 -10.19
C GLU A 19 -3.01 -3.29 -10.54
N ARG A 20 -3.84 -3.71 -9.58
CA ARG A 20 -5.30 -3.80 -9.78
C ARG A 20 -5.98 -2.44 -9.92
N LEU A 21 -5.49 -1.42 -9.22
CA LEU A 21 -6.00 -0.05 -9.35
C LEU A 21 -5.70 0.53 -10.72
N LEU A 22 -4.48 0.31 -11.22
CA LEU A 22 -4.10 0.71 -12.58
C LEU A 22 -4.93 0.00 -13.65
N LEU A 23 -5.16 -1.31 -13.50
CA LEU A 23 -6.03 -2.07 -14.40
C LEU A 23 -7.47 -1.56 -14.43
N LYS A 24 -7.94 -0.96 -13.32
CA LYS A 24 -9.27 -0.36 -13.20
C LYS A 24 -9.31 1.13 -13.58
N GLU A 25 -8.21 1.67 -14.11
CA GLU A 25 -8.08 3.09 -14.49
C GLU A 25 -8.34 4.05 -13.32
N ILE A 26 -7.98 3.65 -12.10
CA ILE A 26 -8.05 4.51 -10.90
C ILE A 26 -6.64 5.06 -10.62
N PRO A 27 -6.29 6.27 -11.09
CA PRO A 27 -4.93 6.77 -11.03
C PRO A 27 -4.55 7.36 -9.67
N ALA A 28 -5.52 7.66 -8.81
CA ALA A 28 -5.28 8.33 -7.53
C ALA A 28 -6.16 7.78 -6.40
N VAL A 29 -5.58 7.65 -5.20
CA VAL A 29 -6.27 7.25 -3.97
C VAL A 29 -5.82 8.13 -2.82
N ALA A 30 -6.77 8.46 -1.94
CA ALA A 30 -6.48 9.14 -0.68
C ALA A 30 -6.20 8.09 0.41
N VAL A 31 -5.18 8.32 1.23
CA VAL A 31 -4.87 7.48 2.38
C VAL A 31 -5.26 8.23 3.64
N ILE A 32 -6.31 7.75 4.30
CA ILE A 32 -6.78 8.30 5.57
C ILE A 32 -6.27 7.37 6.68
N LEU A 33 -5.32 7.87 7.46
CA LEU A 33 -4.83 7.19 8.65
C LEU A 33 -5.63 7.66 9.87
N ASP A 34 -6.01 6.73 10.74
CA ASP A 34 -6.59 7.10 12.03
C ASP A 34 -5.58 7.87 12.89
N ARG A 35 -6.08 8.66 13.85
CA ARG A 35 -5.25 9.51 14.72
C ARG A 35 -4.15 8.76 15.47
N GLU A 36 -4.35 7.49 15.76
CA GLU A 36 -3.39 6.65 16.48
C GLU A 36 -2.41 5.92 15.54
N GLN A 37 -2.73 5.84 14.25
CA GLN A 37 -1.91 5.15 13.28
C GLN A 37 -0.74 6.03 12.85
N LYS A 38 0.47 5.54 13.13
CA LYS A 38 1.70 6.16 12.66
C LYS A 38 2.07 5.59 11.29
N TYR A 39 2.54 6.44 10.40
CA TYR A 39 3.17 6.03 9.15
C TYR A 39 4.51 5.34 9.45
N HIS A 40 4.44 4.06 9.79
CA HIS A 40 5.59 3.24 10.17
C HIS A 40 5.32 1.75 9.92
N GLY A 41 6.39 0.96 9.83
CA GLY A 41 6.33 -0.49 9.68
C GLY A 41 5.44 -0.93 8.51
N LYS A 42 4.36 -1.66 8.83
CA LYS A 42 3.44 -2.23 7.84
C LYS A 42 2.65 -1.18 7.06
N VAL A 43 2.19 -0.12 7.75
CA VAL A 43 1.43 0.97 7.12
C VAL A 43 2.31 1.66 6.07
N LYS A 44 3.57 1.93 6.44
CA LYS A 44 4.56 2.49 5.53
C LYS A 44 4.77 1.59 4.31
N ALA A 45 4.97 0.29 4.51
CA ALA A 45 5.19 -0.64 3.41
C ALA A 45 4.04 -0.68 2.40
N VAL A 46 2.79 -0.67 2.84
CA VAL A 46 1.63 -0.65 1.92
C VAL A 46 1.62 0.61 1.07
N ILE A 47 1.82 1.77 1.69
CA ILE A 47 1.76 3.07 1.04
C ILE A 47 2.94 3.25 0.07
N ASP A 48 4.14 2.83 0.48
CA ASP A 48 5.33 2.89 -0.38
C ASP A 48 5.16 1.99 -1.61
N SER A 49 4.63 0.78 -1.44
CA SER A 49 4.35 -0.12 -2.56
C SER A 49 3.27 0.41 -3.52
N LEU A 50 2.26 1.12 -3.02
CA LEU A 50 1.27 1.79 -3.87
C LEU A 50 1.90 2.92 -4.69
N ARG A 51 2.79 3.69 -4.06
CA ARG A 51 3.52 4.78 -4.71
C ARG A 51 4.48 4.25 -5.78
N GLU A 52 5.20 3.17 -5.48
CA GLU A 52 6.08 2.49 -6.45
C GLU A 52 5.31 1.89 -7.62
N ALA A 53 4.08 1.41 -7.37
CA ALA A 53 3.18 0.95 -8.43
C ALA A 53 2.64 2.08 -9.32
N GLY A 54 2.98 3.36 -9.06
CA GLY A 54 2.60 4.50 -9.89
C GLY A 54 1.23 5.10 -9.59
N VAL A 55 0.61 4.68 -8.48
CA VAL A 55 -0.66 5.24 -8.02
C VAL A 55 -0.40 6.56 -7.29
N LYS A 56 -1.08 7.63 -7.69
CA LYS A 56 -0.94 8.94 -7.04
C LYS A 56 -1.65 8.93 -5.68
N LEU A 57 -0.97 9.45 -4.67
CA LEU A 57 -1.54 9.64 -3.35
C LEU A 57 -2.01 11.09 -3.23
N LEU A 58 -3.30 11.28 -2.88
CA LEU A 58 -3.93 12.59 -2.64
C LEU A 58 -3.97 12.93 -1.15
#